data_AF-A0A4V5N837-F1
#
_entry.id   AF-A0A4V5N837-F1
#
_cell.length_a   1.000
_cell.length_b   1.000
_cell.length_c   1.000
_cell.angle_alpha   90.00
_cell.angle_beta   90.00
_cell.angle_gamma   90.00
#
_symmetry.space_group_name_H-M   'P 1'
#
loop_
_entity.id
_entity.type
_entity.pdbx_description
1 polymer ?
#
loop_
_entity_poly.entity_id
_entity_poly.type
_entity_poly.pdbx_seq_one_letter_code
_entity_poly.pdbx_strand_id
1 'polypeptide(L)'
;MPSGTHGYAPDLATISSFFGAEKQSDGTWGFVHEKIPPNWTNRVSPYSGTDVNQQIVTMYLENPVLFGGNTAAGHFGMLPRFSSCLLYQLATQSVPSSLNGVLTPTVDALAFALKKLGPEYKNLGCPTALTK
;
A
#
# COMPACT_ATOMS: atom_id res chain seq x y z
N MET A 1 8.45 -14.05 -23.06
CA MET A 1 9.91 -13.78 -22.96
C MET A 1 10.08 -12.42 -22.31
N PRO A 2 11.06 -12.20 -21.41
CA PRO A 2 11.11 -10.92 -20.74
C PRO A 2 11.64 -9.87 -21.71
N SER A 3 11.43 -8.63 -21.33
CA SER A 3 11.97 -7.45 -21.97
C SER A 3 12.75 -6.66 -20.94
N GLY A 4 13.63 -5.79 -21.40
CA GLY A 4 14.47 -4.98 -20.54
C GLY A 4 15.94 -5.09 -20.91
N THR A 5 16.74 -4.38 -20.14
CA THR A 5 18.20 -4.26 -20.28
C THR A 5 18.89 -5.23 -19.31
N HIS A 6 20.18 -5.50 -19.55
CA HIS A 6 21.02 -6.27 -18.62
C HIS A 6 20.52 -7.68 -18.30
N GLY A 7 20.02 -8.41 -19.31
CA GLY A 7 19.63 -9.81 -19.14
C GLY A 7 18.45 -10.02 -18.17
N TYR A 8 17.60 -9.01 -18.00
CA TYR A 8 16.40 -9.07 -17.16
C TYR A 8 16.67 -9.12 -15.66
N ALA A 9 17.86 -8.70 -15.25
CA ALA A 9 18.18 -8.58 -13.84
C ALA A 9 17.50 -7.32 -13.26
N PRO A 10 16.76 -7.43 -12.14
CA PRO A 10 16.35 -6.29 -11.34
C PRO A 10 17.58 -5.76 -10.57
N ASP A 11 18.58 -5.27 -11.31
CA ASP A 11 19.82 -4.77 -10.74
C ASP A 11 19.67 -3.34 -10.22
N LEU A 12 20.63 -2.92 -9.39
CA LEU A 12 20.61 -1.62 -8.75
C LEU A 12 20.53 -0.48 -9.78
N ALA A 13 21.25 -0.58 -10.90
CA ALA A 13 21.27 0.48 -11.91
C ALA A 13 19.91 0.64 -12.60
N THR A 14 19.29 -0.49 -12.95
CA THR A 14 17.97 -0.57 -13.59
C THR A 14 16.89 -0.03 -12.67
N ILE A 15 16.83 -0.52 -11.42
CA ILE A 15 15.85 -0.06 -10.41
C ILE A 15 16.04 1.42 -10.11
N SER A 16 17.28 1.86 -9.88
CA SER A 16 17.56 3.25 -9.52
C SER A 16 17.19 4.23 -10.63
N SER A 17 17.31 3.83 -11.90
CA SER A 17 16.86 4.65 -13.04
C SER A 17 15.35 4.90 -13.01
N PHE A 18 14.55 3.86 -12.75
CA PHE A 18 13.09 3.99 -12.69
C PHE A 18 12.63 4.88 -11.54
N PHE A 19 13.27 4.77 -10.37
CA PHE A 19 12.90 5.54 -9.17
C PHE A 19 13.65 6.87 -9.03
N GLY A 20 14.47 7.25 -10.03
CA GLY A 20 15.22 8.50 -9.97
C GLY A 20 16.17 8.56 -8.77
N ALA A 21 16.83 7.46 -8.43
CA ALA A 21 17.74 7.36 -7.29
C ALA A 21 19.19 7.38 -7.77
N GLU A 22 20.05 8.13 -7.09
CA GLU A 22 21.50 8.15 -7.35
C GLU A 22 22.29 8.04 -6.05
N LYS A 23 23.19 7.05 -5.99
CA LYS A 23 24.06 6.85 -4.84
C LYS A 23 25.19 7.87 -4.88
N GLN A 24 25.31 8.66 -3.81
CA GLN A 24 26.33 9.68 -3.65
C GLN A 24 27.64 9.07 -3.13
N SER A 25 28.73 9.84 -3.21
CA SER A 25 30.06 9.40 -2.78
C SER A 25 30.15 9.09 -1.27
N ASP A 26 29.30 9.72 -0.45
CA ASP A 26 29.20 9.47 0.99
C ASP A 26 28.31 8.26 1.34
N GLY A 27 27.78 7.58 0.32
CA GLY A 27 26.89 6.42 0.48
C GLY A 27 25.41 6.76 0.68
N THR A 28 25.06 8.04 0.78
CA THR A 28 23.66 8.50 0.79
C THR A 28 23.02 8.39 -0.59
N TRP A 29 21.71 8.57 -0.65
CA TRP A 29 20.94 8.52 -1.88
C TRP A 29 20.30 9.87 -2.14
N GLY A 30 20.54 10.41 -3.34
CA GLY A 30 19.91 11.62 -3.85
C GLY A 30 18.83 11.30 -4.87
N PHE A 31 17.98 12.28 -5.14
CA PHE A 31 17.01 12.23 -6.22
C PHE A 31 17.59 12.82 -7.51
N VAL A 32 17.36 12.10 -8.61
CA VAL A 32 17.54 12.53 -9.99
C VAL A 32 16.23 12.27 -10.74
N HIS A 33 16.12 12.73 -11.98
CA HIS A 33 14.87 12.51 -12.73
C HIS A 33 14.65 11.02 -13.02
N GLU A 34 13.44 10.53 -12.72
CA GLU A 34 13.00 9.20 -13.12
C GLU A 34 13.13 9.04 -14.64
N LYS A 35 13.76 7.95 -15.07
CA LYS A 35 13.96 7.70 -16.50
C LYS A 35 13.94 6.21 -16.78
N ILE A 36 13.39 5.88 -17.94
CA ILE A 36 13.52 4.54 -18.50
C ILE A 36 15.01 4.28 -18.80
N PRO A 37 15.58 3.14 -18.37
CA PRO A 37 16.98 2.81 -18.66
C PRO A 37 17.29 2.80 -20.18
N PRO A 38 18.51 3.18 -20.59
CA PRO A 38 18.90 3.09 -22.01
C PRO A 38 18.75 1.67 -22.55
N ASN A 39 18.18 1.52 -23.74
CA ASN A 39 17.86 0.23 -24.40
C ASN A 39 16.78 -0.60 -23.72
N TRP A 40 15.97 -0.01 -22.83
CA TRP A 40 14.82 -0.68 -22.24
C TRP A 40 13.79 -1.05 -23.30
N THR A 41 13.26 -2.26 -23.18
CA THR A 41 12.17 -2.75 -24.01
C THR A 41 11.03 -3.23 -23.11
N ASN A 42 9.80 -3.12 -23.60
CA ASN A 42 8.60 -3.59 -22.92
C ASN A 42 8.35 -5.08 -23.15
N ARG A 43 7.66 -5.73 -22.20
CA ARG A 43 7.57 -7.20 -22.14
C ARG A 43 6.94 -7.71 -23.41
N VAL A 44 7.56 -8.73 -24.02
CA VAL A 44 7.00 -9.35 -25.22
C VAL A 44 5.61 -9.91 -24.91
N SER A 45 5.43 -10.46 -23.71
CA SER A 45 4.14 -10.83 -23.17
C SER A 45 3.82 -9.93 -21.96
N PRO A 46 2.72 -9.17 -21.97
CA PRO A 46 2.33 -8.38 -20.82
C PRO A 46 2.01 -9.29 -19.63
N TYR A 47 2.19 -8.78 -18.41
CA TYR A 47 1.63 -9.44 -17.23
C TYR A 47 0.14 -9.14 -17.12
N SER A 48 -0.62 -10.19 -16.85
CA SER A 48 -2.00 -10.11 -16.41
C SER A 48 -2.08 -9.82 -14.90
N GLY A 49 -3.27 -9.46 -14.42
CA GLY A 49 -3.50 -9.34 -12.97
C GLY A 49 -3.21 -10.63 -12.21
N THR A 50 -3.42 -11.79 -12.82
CA THR A 50 -3.10 -13.09 -12.22
C THR A 50 -1.59 -13.28 -12.07
N ASP A 51 -0.81 -12.92 -13.08
CA ASP A 51 0.66 -13.03 -13.02
C ASP A 51 1.22 -12.14 -11.90
N VAL A 52 0.69 -10.92 -11.77
CA VAL A 52 1.06 -9.99 -10.69
C VAL A 52 0.72 -10.57 -9.32
N ASN A 53 -0.49 -11.12 -9.15
CA ASN A 53 -0.91 -11.73 -7.89
C ASN A 53 -0.03 -12.92 -7.48
N GLN A 54 0.39 -13.76 -8.45
CA GLN A 54 1.30 -14.86 -8.18
C GLN A 54 2.65 -14.34 -7.65
N GLN A 55 3.23 -13.31 -8.27
CA GLN A 55 4.48 -12.73 -7.79
C GLN A 55 4.34 -12.10 -6.40
N ILE A 56 3.23 -11.41 -6.12
CA ILE A 56 2.94 -10.83 -4.79
C ILE A 56 2.92 -11.93 -3.72
N VAL A 57 2.20 -13.03 -3.99
CA VAL A 57 2.13 -14.16 -3.06
C VAL A 57 3.50 -14.80 -2.87
N THR A 58 4.25 -15.02 -3.95
CA THR A 58 5.63 -15.55 -3.86
C THR A 58 6.51 -14.68 -2.97
N MET A 59 6.53 -13.35 -3.18
CA MET A 59 7.33 -12.44 -2.36
C MET A 59 6.88 -12.43 -0.88
N TYR A 60 5.57 -12.48 -0.63
CA TYR A 60 5.05 -12.53 0.74
C TYR A 60 5.43 -13.83 1.46
N LEU A 61 5.43 -14.96 0.75
CA LEU A 61 5.74 -16.27 1.33
C LEU A 61 7.23 -16.42 1.71
N GLU A 62 8.14 -15.58 1.20
CA GLU A 62 9.54 -15.55 1.64
C GLU A 62 9.66 -15.14 3.13
N ASN A 63 8.83 -14.19 3.59
CA ASN A 63 8.83 -13.70 4.97
C ASN A 63 7.40 -13.34 5.40
N PRO A 64 6.54 -14.34 5.68
CA PRO A 64 5.14 -14.10 5.94
C PRO A 64 4.94 -13.35 7.26
N VAL A 65 4.14 -12.29 7.21
CA VAL A 65 3.73 -11.49 8.37
C VAL A 65 2.21 -11.42 8.45
N LEU A 66 1.67 -11.35 9.67
CA LEU A 66 0.23 -11.29 9.85
C LEU A 66 -0.40 -10.12 9.09
N PHE A 67 -1.57 -10.34 8.48
CA PHE A 67 -2.34 -9.27 7.86
C PHE A 67 -3.09 -8.47 8.93
N GLY A 68 -3.10 -7.15 8.78
CA GLY A 68 -3.63 -6.25 9.79
C GLY A 68 -3.21 -4.80 9.56
N GLY A 69 -3.36 -3.97 10.58
CA GLY A 69 -3.01 -2.56 10.51
C GLY A 69 -2.62 -2.00 11.86
N ASN A 70 -2.11 -0.77 11.85
CA ASN A 70 -1.67 -0.10 13.06
C ASN A 70 -2.87 0.48 13.82
N THR A 71 -3.20 -0.10 14.98
CA THR A 71 -4.37 0.31 15.78
C THR A 71 -4.05 1.38 16.82
N ALA A 72 -2.77 1.60 17.13
CA ALA A 72 -2.25 2.71 17.94
C ALA A 72 -0.72 2.78 17.77
N ALA A 73 -0.06 3.82 18.30
CA ALA A 73 1.41 3.92 18.23
C ALA A 73 2.08 2.65 18.82
N GLY A 74 2.81 1.90 17.97
CA GLY A 74 3.47 0.65 18.37
C GLY A 74 2.57 -0.58 18.49
N HIS A 75 1.30 -0.51 18.06
CA HIS A 75 0.33 -1.60 18.20
C HIS A 75 -0.19 -2.09 16.85
N PHE A 76 0.21 -3.30 16.47
CA PHE A 76 -0.33 -3.97 15.29
C PHE A 76 -1.56 -4.81 15.63
N GLY A 77 -2.69 -4.48 15.02
CA GLY A 77 -3.92 -5.26 15.11
C GLY A 77 -4.04 -6.24 13.96
N MET A 78 -3.89 -7.53 14.26
CA MET A 78 -4.11 -8.62 13.29
C MET A 78 -5.60 -8.78 12.95
N LEU A 79 -5.90 -8.97 11.67
CA LEU A 79 -7.23 -9.38 11.19
C LEU A 79 -7.46 -10.88 11.43
N PRO A 80 -8.68 -11.33 11.79
CA PRO A 80 -9.89 -10.54 12.03
C PRO A 80 -10.05 -10.06 13.48
N ARG A 81 -9.10 -10.37 14.38
CA ARG A 81 -9.22 -10.15 15.83
C ARG A 81 -9.34 -8.68 16.24
N PHE A 82 -8.73 -7.77 15.50
CA PHE A 82 -8.79 -6.32 15.74
C PHE A 82 -9.61 -5.59 14.67
N SER A 83 -10.60 -6.29 14.09
CA SER A 83 -11.45 -5.77 13.04
C SER A 83 -12.16 -4.49 13.46
N SER A 84 -12.59 -4.33 14.72
CA SER A 84 -13.37 -3.14 15.11
C SER A 84 -12.59 -1.82 14.94
N CYS A 85 -11.46 -1.63 15.62
CA CYS A 85 -10.70 -0.37 15.48
C CYS A 85 -10.13 -0.17 14.08
N LEU A 86 -9.68 -1.25 13.43
CA LEU A 86 -9.13 -1.18 12.06
C LEU A 86 -10.22 -0.91 11.02
N LEU A 87 -11.41 -1.51 11.15
CA LEU A 87 -12.56 -1.21 10.29
C LEU A 87 -13.07 0.21 10.52
N TYR A 88 -13.06 0.70 11.77
CA TYR A 88 -13.35 2.10 12.07
C TYR A 88 -12.35 3.03 11.37
N GLN A 89 -11.05 2.74 11.46
CA GLN A 89 -10.01 3.49 10.76
C GLN A 89 -10.16 3.39 9.24
N LEU A 90 -10.40 2.22 8.66
CA LEU A 90 -10.63 2.06 7.22
C LEU A 90 -11.91 2.75 6.74
N ALA A 91 -12.95 2.82 7.57
CA ALA A 91 -14.18 3.53 7.26
C ALA A 91 -14.04 5.05 7.39
N THR A 92 -13.17 5.54 8.28
CA THR A 92 -13.02 6.99 8.59
C THR A 92 -11.81 7.64 7.93
N GLN A 93 -10.79 6.86 7.58
CA GLN A 93 -9.65 7.31 6.79
C GLN A 93 -10.03 7.28 5.31
N SER A 94 -9.41 8.18 4.56
CA SER A 94 -9.70 8.49 3.16
C SER A 94 -10.07 7.26 2.32
N VAL A 95 -11.26 7.31 1.74
CA VAL A 95 -11.75 6.31 0.77
C VAL A 95 -10.73 6.22 -0.38
N PRO A 96 -10.18 5.04 -0.70
CA PRO A 96 -9.31 4.86 -1.85
C PRO A 96 -9.96 5.43 -3.11
N SER A 97 -9.19 6.12 -3.95
CA SER A 97 -9.70 6.79 -5.16
C SER A 97 -10.44 5.85 -6.13
N SER A 98 -10.16 4.54 -6.05
CA SER A 98 -10.85 3.48 -6.79
C SER A 98 -12.30 3.24 -6.35
N LEU A 99 -12.69 3.68 -5.14
CA LEU A 99 -14.03 3.51 -4.58
C LEU A 99 -14.87 4.80 -4.68
N ASN A 100 -14.28 5.93 -5.06
CA ASN A 100 -14.98 7.22 -5.22
C ASN A 100 -16.16 7.19 -6.19
N GLY A 101 -16.15 6.29 -7.18
CA GLY A 101 -17.21 6.18 -8.19
C GLY A 101 -18.32 5.17 -7.85
N VAL A 102 -18.10 4.25 -6.90
CA VAL A 102 -19.01 3.12 -6.61
C VAL A 102 -19.59 3.20 -5.20
N LEU A 103 -18.79 3.65 -4.25
CA LEU A 103 -19.17 3.85 -2.87
C LEU A 103 -18.90 5.32 -2.54
N THR A 104 -19.85 6.19 -2.88
CA THR A 104 -20.06 7.40 -2.10
C THR A 104 -21.06 7.04 -0.99
N PRO A 105 -20.64 6.45 0.15
CA PRO A 105 -21.41 6.70 1.35
C PRO A 105 -21.32 8.22 1.52
N THR A 106 -22.46 8.91 1.41
CA THR A 106 -22.51 10.33 1.73
C THR A 106 -21.87 10.51 3.10
N VAL A 107 -21.18 11.62 3.31
CA VAL A 107 -20.58 11.95 4.61
C VAL A 107 -21.60 11.74 5.74
N ASP A 108 -22.89 11.94 5.45
CA ASP A 108 -24.03 11.66 6.32
C ASP A 108 -24.28 10.18 6.64
N ALA A 109 -24.17 9.26 5.67
CA ALA A 109 -24.31 7.83 5.90
C ALA A 109 -23.15 7.29 6.75
N LEU A 110 -21.94 7.78 6.48
CA LEU A 110 -20.76 7.48 7.29
C LEU A 110 -20.91 8.07 8.70
N ALA A 111 -21.32 9.33 8.82
CA ALA A 111 -21.58 9.99 10.10
C ALA A 111 -22.70 9.30 10.91
N PHE A 112 -23.75 8.82 10.24
CA PHE A 112 -24.84 8.07 10.87
C PHE A 112 -24.35 6.72 11.41
N ALA A 113 -23.58 5.97 10.62
CA ALA A 113 -22.96 4.73 11.06
C ALA A 113 -22.01 4.99 12.25
N LEU A 114 -21.15 6.01 12.15
CA LEU A 114 -20.21 6.40 13.21
C LEU A 114 -20.91 6.88 14.48
N LYS A 115 -22.09 7.50 14.39
CA LYS A 115 -22.88 7.93 15.56
C LYS A 115 -23.51 6.75 16.32
N LYS A 116 -23.84 5.68 15.60
CA LYS A 116 -24.36 4.43 16.18
C LYS A 116 -23.25 3.54 16.73
N LEU A 117 -22.12 3.53 16.04
CA LEU A 117 -20.93 2.76 16.40
C LEU A 117 -20.17 3.43 17.55
N GLY A 118 -20.00 4.75 17.55
CA GLY A 118 -19.16 5.54 18.48
C GLY A 118 -19.22 5.19 19.97
N PRO A 119 -20.37 4.87 20.59
CA PRO A 119 -20.44 4.41 21.98
C PRO A 119 -19.73 3.07 22.23
N GLU A 120 -19.81 2.13 21.29
CA GLU A 120 -19.17 0.82 21.39
C GLU A 120 -17.65 0.91 21.19
N TYR A 121 -17.18 1.78 20.28
CA TYR A 121 -15.74 1.94 20.01
C TYR A 121 -15.00 2.80 21.03
N LYS A 122 -15.69 3.70 21.75
CA LYS A 122 -15.12 4.40 22.92
C LYS A 122 -14.71 3.43 24.03
N ASN A 123 -15.48 2.35 24.21
CA ASN A 123 -15.20 1.32 25.21
C ASN A 123 -14.06 0.37 24.80
N LEU A 124 -13.67 0.37 23.52
CA LEU A 124 -12.60 -0.45 22.97
C LEU A 124 -11.24 0.26 22.95
N GLY A 125 -11.17 1.54 23.36
CA GLY A 125 -9.93 2.31 23.41
C GLY A 125 -9.35 2.66 22.04
N CYS A 126 -10.14 2.59 20.96
CA CYS A 126 -9.67 2.90 19.62
C CYS A 126 -9.28 4.39 19.52
N PRO A 127 -8.11 4.75 18.93
CA PRO A 127 -7.75 6.14 18.72
C PRO A 127 -8.74 6.79 17.75
N THR A 128 -9.41 7.83 18.24
CA THR A 128 -10.32 8.64 17.43
C THR A 128 -9.47 9.54 16.53
N ALA A 129 -9.78 9.58 15.24
CA ALA A 129 -9.11 10.49 14.31
C ALA A 129 -9.30 11.94 14.81
N LEU A 130 -8.18 12.59 15.15
CA LEU A 130 -8.15 13.98 15.63
C LEU A 130 -8.14 14.94 14.45
N THR A 131 -9.23 15.04 13.71
CA THR A 131 -9.44 16.20 12.84
C THR A 131 -10.90 16.66 12.93
N LYS A 132 -11.04 17.98 13.15
CA LYS A 132 -12.29 18.72 13.06
C LYS A 132 -12.85 18.68 11.65
#